data_AF-A0A9D6YCA3-F1
#
_entry.id   AF-A0A9D6YCA3-F1
#
_cell.length_a   1.000
_cell.length_b   1.000
_cell.length_c   1.000
_cell.angle_alpha   90.00
_cell.angle_beta   90.00
_cell.angle_gamma   90.00
#
_symmetry.space_group_name_H-M   'P 1'
#
loop_
_entity.id
_entity.type
_entity.pdbx_description
1 polymer ?
#
loop_
_entity_poly.entity_id
_entity_poly.type
_entity_poly.pdbx_seq_one_letter_code
_entity_poly.pdbx_strand_id
1 'polypeptide(L)'
;MTRLPRVPLFVISAVFVAGTVAAAEPLRAAKPPDPAAVPLPRPRLVSTDAADRLAASAPKYEPPSPVAKVETQPDRRETDKPRNVIVRLPPYVVQGSKPPIFKERELLTPQGRLDLALKRHPGLRFGSFWFLRNDGWGLAMLEEEQRLERNAEFNDLVGLMTITDPKAGGAAKKESQPTLLRRDGL
;
A
#
# COMPACT_ATOMS: atom_id res chain seq x y z
N MET A 1 10.17 -68.75 11.34
CA MET A 1 11.48 -68.32 10.78
C MET A 1 11.30 -66.92 10.21
N THR A 2 11.82 -65.93 10.92
CA THR A 2 11.68 -64.48 10.73
C THR A 2 12.81 -63.92 9.89
N ARG A 3 12.54 -63.11 8.86
CA ARG A 3 13.49 -62.13 8.29
C ARG A 3 12.77 -60.91 7.69
N LEU A 4 12.88 -59.76 8.37
CA LEU A 4 12.72 -58.39 7.86
C LEU A 4 14.12 -57.86 7.46
N PRO A 5 14.24 -57.10 6.35
CA PRO A 5 14.85 -55.76 6.41
C PRO A 5 14.30 -54.81 5.30
N ARG A 6 14.46 -53.48 5.25
CA ARG A 6 15.01 -52.38 6.05
C ARG A 6 14.51 -51.11 5.34
N VAL A 7 13.99 -50.13 6.08
CA VAL A 7 13.64 -48.79 5.59
C VAL A 7 14.86 -47.88 5.73
N PRO A 8 15.22 -47.06 4.73
CA PRO A 8 16.14 -45.94 4.93
C PRO A 8 15.38 -44.64 5.16
N LEU A 9 15.52 -44.14 6.38
CA LEU A 9 15.05 -42.87 6.91
C LEU A 9 16.13 -41.82 6.62
N PHE A 10 15.92 -40.94 5.63
CA PHE A 10 16.83 -39.82 5.37
C PHE A 10 16.45 -38.62 6.25
N VAL A 11 17.16 -38.50 7.38
CA VAL A 11 17.23 -37.30 8.21
C VAL A 11 18.15 -36.30 7.52
N ILE A 12 17.64 -35.16 7.07
CA ILE A 12 18.47 -34.01 6.69
C ILE A 12 18.51 -33.08 7.91
N SER A 13 19.65 -33.10 8.59
CA SER A 13 20.00 -32.26 9.72
C SER A 13 20.15 -30.80 9.31
N ALA A 14 19.47 -29.91 10.05
CA ALA A 14 19.69 -28.47 10.03
C ALA A 14 21.08 -28.14 10.60
N VAL A 15 21.89 -27.41 9.84
CA VAL A 15 23.15 -26.81 10.32
C VAL A 15 22.86 -25.32 10.61
N PHE A 16 22.65 -25.02 11.90
CA PHE A 16 22.63 -23.67 12.44
C PHE A 16 24.08 -23.23 12.68
N VAL A 17 24.62 -22.32 11.87
CA VAL A 17 25.89 -21.64 12.17
C VAL A 17 25.57 -20.37 12.94
N ALA A 18 25.67 -20.47 14.27
CA ALA A 18 25.75 -19.33 15.17
C ALA A 18 27.20 -18.83 15.21
N GLY A 19 27.50 -17.78 14.44
CA GLY A 19 28.78 -17.08 14.48
C GLY A 19 28.70 -15.84 15.38
N THR A 20 29.15 -15.99 16.63
CA THR A 20 29.43 -14.88 17.54
C THR A 20 30.73 -14.19 17.12
N VAL A 21 30.66 -12.98 16.57
CA VAL A 21 31.84 -12.13 16.39
C VAL A 21 31.96 -11.22 17.60
N ALA A 22 32.87 -11.59 18.49
CA ALA A 22 33.32 -10.79 19.61
C ALA A 22 34.15 -9.59 19.12
N ALA A 23 34.06 -8.53 19.93
CA ALA A 23 34.65 -7.21 19.75
C ALA A 23 36.16 -7.23 19.46
N ALA A 24 36.56 -6.39 18.51
CA ALA A 24 37.91 -5.85 18.41
C ALA A 24 37.80 -4.37 17.99
N GLU A 25 37.98 -3.47 18.96
CA GLU A 25 38.17 -2.04 18.70
C GLU A 25 39.59 -1.79 18.19
N PRO A 26 39.76 -1.03 17.09
CA PRO A 26 41.00 -0.30 16.87
C PRO A 26 40.79 1.18 17.22
N LEU A 27 41.54 1.63 18.24
CA LEU A 27 41.80 3.02 18.57
C LEU A 27 42.13 3.82 17.30
N ARG A 28 41.18 4.63 16.84
CA ARG A 28 41.39 5.59 15.75
C ARG A 28 41.62 6.98 16.36
N ALA A 29 42.79 7.51 16.03
CA ALA A 29 43.32 8.79 16.46
C ALA A 29 42.32 9.96 16.39
N ALA A 30 42.37 10.82 17.41
CA ALA A 30 41.59 12.05 17.51
C ALA A 30 41.86 12.98 16.32
N LYS A 31 40.78 13.34 15.61
CA LYS A 31 40.77 14.38 14.56
C LYS A 31 40.57 15.76 15.24
N PRO A 32 41.34 16.80 14.87
CA PRO A 32 41.14 18.16 15.40
C PRO A 32 39.82 18.79 14.91
N PRO A 33 39.28 19.80 15.62
CA PRO A 33 37.91 20.29 15.45
C PRO A 33 37.69 21.02 14.12
N ASP A 34 36.63 20.63 13.40
CA ASP A 34 36.18 21.30 12.17
C ASP A 34 35.55 22.69 12.51
N PRO A 35 35.83 23.76 11.74
CA PRO A 35 35.23 25.08 11.95
C PRO A 35 33.73 25.08 11.61
N ALA A 36 32.98 25.96 12.29
CA ALA A 36 31.53 26.08 12.28
C ALA A 36 30.89 25.97 10.88
N ALA A 37 29.97 25.00 10.75
CA ALA A 37 29.22 24.73 9.53
C ALA A 37 28.27 25.89 9.17
N VAL A 38 28.53 26.54 8.05
CA VAL A 38 27.58 27.44 7.38
C VAL A 38 26.44 26.56 6.81
N PRO A 39 25.16 26.89 7.03
CA PRO A 39 24.06 26.07 6.54
C PRO A 39 24.04 26.03 5.01
N LEU A 40 24.15 24.83 4.44
CA LEU A 40 24.07 24.61 3.01
C LEU A 40 22.65 24.96 2.50
N PRO A 41 22.52 25.63 1.34
CA PRO A 41 21.23 25.96 0.77
C PRO A 41 20.46 24.68 0.41
N ARG A 42 19.23 24.55 0.93
CA ARG A 42 18.35 23.41 0.65
C ARG A 42 18.05 23.34 -0.85
N PRO A 43 18.05 22.15 -1.48
CA PRO A 43 17.72 22.02 -2.90
C PRO A 43 16.27 22.47 -3.13
N ARG A 44 16.09 23.49 -3.99
CA ARG A 44 14.77 23.97 -4.42
C ARG A 44 14.42 23.34 -5.76
N LEU A 45 13.18 22.90 -5.91
CA LEU A 45 12.69 22.33 -7.18
C LEU A 45 12.42 23.39 -8.26
N VAL A 46 12.44 24.69 -7.89
CA VAL A 46 12.10 25.82 -8.77
C VAL A 46 13.21 26.86 -8.70
N SER A 47 13.60 27.43 -9.85
CA SER A 47 14.57 28.53 -9.93
C SER A 47 13.99 29.82 -9.34
N THR A 48 14.84 30.69 -8.82
CA THR A 48 14.40 31.97 -8.22
C THR A 48 13.63 32.84 -9.21
N ASP A 49 14.12 32.95 -10.44
CA ASP A 49 13.45 33.70 -11.51
C ASP A 49 12.06 33.12 -11.85
N ALA A 50 11.91 31.78 -11.87
CA ALA A 50 10.60 31.16 -12.10
C ALA A 50 9.63 31.40 -10.92
N ALA A 51 10.12 31.40 -9.68
CA ALA A 51 9.32 31.71 -8.51
C ALA A 51 8.87 33.18 -8.51
N ASP A 52 9.73 34.11 -8.93
CA ASP A 52 9.41 35.54 -8.99
C ASP A 52 8.36 35.85 -10.06
N ARG A 53 8.43 35.19 -11.23
CA ARG A 53 7.40 35.32 -12.28
C ARG A 53 6.05 34.74 -11.86
N LEU A 54 6.06 33.66 -11.09
CA LEU A 54 4.84 33.07 -10.54
C LEU A 54 4.23 33.98 -9.47
N ALA A 55 5.06 34.56 -8.60
CA ALA A 55 4.61 35.51 -7.59
C ALA A 55 4.07 36.80 -8.21
N ALA A 56 4.65 37.27 -9.33
CA ALA A 56 4.20 38.44 -10.07
C ALA A 56 2.88 38.22 -10.82
N SER A 57 2.59 36.98 -11.23
CA SER A 57 1.35 36.62 -11.93
C SER A 57 0.22 36.16 -11.00
N ALA A 58 0.54 35.89 -9.73
CA ALA A 58 -0.46 35.51 -8.75
C ALA A 58 -1.32 36.72 -8.34
N PRO A 59 -2.66 36.57 -8.24
CA PRO A 59 -3.51 37.62 -7.70
C PRO A 59 -3.13 37.90 -6.24
N LYS A 60 -3.15 39.19 -5.85
CA LYS A 60 -2.88 39.61 -4.47
C LYS A 60 -3.96 39.03 -3.56
N TYR A 61 -3.59 37.99 -2.79
CA TYR A 61 -4.47 37.41 -1.79
C TYR A 61 -4.60 38.37 -0.61
N GLU A 62 -5.78 38.94 -0.43
CA GLU A 62 -6.18 39.49 0.86
C GLU A 62 -6.63 38.32 1.72
N PRO A 63 -5.85 37.91 2.74
CA PRO A 63 -6.31 36.88 3.64
C PRO A 63 -7.61 37.35 4.27
N PRO A 64 -8.69 36.55 4.23
CA PRO A 64 -9.89 36.88 4.97
C PRO A 64 -9.46 37.08 6.41
N SER A 65 -9.90 38.19 7.01
CA SER A 65 -9.65 38.51 8.41
C SER A 65 -9.86 37.24 9.23
N PRO A 66 -8.91 36.87 10.12
CA PRO A 66 -8.98 35.62 10.87
C PRO A 66 -10.31 35.59 11.60
N VAL A 67 -11.24 34.80 11.07
CA VAL A 67 -12.50 34.49 11.75
C VAL A 67 -12.06 33.90 13.06
N ALA A 68 -12.37 34.61 14.15
CA ALA A 68 -12.09 34.14 15.50
C ALA A 68 -12.47 32.68 15.57
N LYS A 69 -11.55 31.84 16.03
CA LYS A 69 -11.79 30.41 16.25
C LYS A 69 -13.17 30.31 16.87
N VAL A 70 -14.10 29.71 16.14
CA VAL A 70 -15.40 29.35 16.70
C VAL A 70 -15.03 28.32 17.74
N GLU A 71 -14.84 28.78 18.99
CA GLU A 71 -14.95 27.94 20.16
C GLU A 71 -16.23 27.16 19.90
N THR A 72 -16.09 25.84 19.78
CA THR A 72 -17.20 24.91 19.75
C THR A 72 -18.07 25.29 20.95
N GLN A 73 -19.09 26.11 20.72
CA GLN A 73 -20.05 26.41 21.75
C GLN A 73 -20.59 25.04 22.14
N PRO A 74 -20.53 24.65 23.43
CA PRO A 74 -21.18 23.42 23.84
C PRO A 74 -22.61 23.51 23.33
N ASP A 75 -23.05 22.50 22.59
CA ASP A 75 -24.35 22.49 21.94
C ASP A 75 -25.39 22.83 23.02
N ARG A 76 -26.08 23.97 22.88
CA ARG A 76 -26.99 24.50 23.91
C ARG A 76 -28.15 23.53 24.21
N ARG A 77 -28.31 22.48 23.37
CA ARG A 77 -29.22 21.34 23.55
C ARG A 77 -28.73 20.31 24.59
N GLU A 78 -27.48 20.42 25.04
CA GLU A 78 -26.88 19.57 26.07
C GLU A 78 -27.01 20.17 27.48
N THR A 79 -27.06 21.50 27.59
CA THR A 79 -27.05 22.22 28.87
C THR A 79 -28.40 22.31 29.56
N ASP A 80 -29.52 22.17 28.83
CA ASP A 80 -30.86 22.46 29.35
C ASP A 80 -31.82 21.26 29.25
N LYS A 81 -31.46 20.16 29.93
CA LYS A 81 -32.39 19.04 30.14
C LYS A 81 -32.58 18.81 31.64
N PRO A 82 -33.83 18.84 32.16
CA PRO A 82 -34.08 18.60 33.57
C PRO A 82 -33.56 17.20 33.94
N ARG A 83 -32.97 17.13 35.14
CA ARG A 83 -32.35 15.95 35.77
C ARG A 83 -33.38 14.84 36.04
N ASN A 84 -34.03 14.32 35.00
CA ASN A 84 -34.60 12.99 35.09
C ASN A 84 -33.40 12.04 35.27
N VAL A 85 -33.49 11.14 36.24
CA VAL A 85 -32.43 10.28 36.83
C VAL A 85 -31.80 9.28 35.84
N ILE A 86 -31.83 9.58 34.54
CA ILE A 86 -31.25 8.78 33.47
C ILE A 86 -29.73 8.92 33.59
N VAL A 87 -29.11 7.93 34.23
CA VAL A 87 -27.66 7.76 34.27
C VAL A 87 -27.15 7.65 32.84
N ARG A 88 -26.41 8.67 32.37
CA ARG A 88 -25.77 8.63 31.06
C ARG A 88 -24.52 7.75 31.17
N LEU A 89 -24.52 6.62 30.47
CA LEU A 89 -23.34 5.78 30.38
C LEU A 89 -22.21 6.55 29.67
N PRO A 90 -20.93 6.30 30.05
CA PRO A 90 -19.80 6.83 29.31
C PRO A 90 -19.85 6.37 27.86
N PRO A 91 -19.42 7.19 26.89
CA PRO A 91 -19.33 6.77 25.51
C PRO A 91 -18.29 5.65 25.40
N TYR A 92 -18.73 4.46 24.96
CA TYR A 92 -17.86 3.34 24.66
C TYR A 92 -17.62 3.27 23.14
N VAL A 93 -16.36 3.09 22.72
CA VAL A 93 -16.02 2.86 21.32
C VAL A 93 -15.83 1.36 21.12
N VAL A 94 -16.75 0.72 20.40
CA VAL A 94 -16.60 -0.68 20.02
C VAL A 94 -15.61 -0.76 18.87
N GLN A 95 -14.41 -1.26 19.16
CA GLN A 95 -13.42 -1.58 18.14
C GLN A 95 -13.56 -3.06 17.78
N GLY A 96 -13.98 -3.34 16.56
CA GLY A 96 -13.99 -4.69 15.98
C GLY A 96 -12.99 -4.78 14.83
N SER A 97 -12.43 -5.96 14.59
CA SER A 97 -11.68 -6.20 13.37
C SER A 97 -12.62 -6.14 12.16
N LYS A 98 -12.22 -5.41 11.12
CA LYS A 98 -12.98 -5.39 9.86
C LYS A 98 -12.92 -6.80 9.25
N PRO A 99 -14.06 -7.40 8.85
CA PRO A 99 -14.03 -8.69 8.18
C PRO A 99 -13.20 -8.59 6.88
N PRO A 100 -12.53 -9.68 6.46
CA PRO A 100 -11.77 -9.69 5.22
C PRO A 100 -12.70 -9.42 4.04
N ILE A 101 -12.25 -8.54 3.13
CA ILE A 101 -12.97 -8.26 1.88
C ILE A 101 -12.48 -9.26 0.85
N PHE A 102 -13.28 -10.30 0.59
CA PHE A 102 -12.97 -11.28 -0.45
C PHE A 102 -13.24 -10.71 -1.83
N LYS A 103 -12.30 -10.94 -2.75
CA LYS A 103 -12.44 -10.53 -4.15
C LYS A 103 -12.89 -11.70 -5.02
N GLU A 104 -13.50 -11.41 -6.17
CA GLU A 104 -13.96 -12.43 -7.13
C GLU A 104 -12.86 -13.44 -7.48
N ARG A 105 -11.62 -12.95 -7.64
CA ARG A 105 -10.41 -13.77 -7.90
C ARG A 105 -10.08 -14.83 -6.83
N GLU A 106 -10.45 -14.60 -5.59
CA GLU A 106 -10.14 -15.46 -4.43
C GLU A 106 -11.27 -16.44 -4.12
N LEU A 107 -12.49 -16.11 -4.53
CA LEU A 107 -13.69 -16.92 -4.25
C LEU A 107 -13.98 -17.95 -5.34
N LEU A 108 -13.56 -17.70 -6.58
CA LEU A 108 -14.00 -18.49 -7.72
C LEU A 108 -13.21 -19.79 -7.90
N THR A 109 -13.95 -20.88 -8.09
CA THR A 109 -13.41 -22.16 -8.58
C THR A 109 -12.90 -22.01 -10.03
N PRO A 110 -12.06 -22.92 -10.54
CA PRO A 110 -11.58 -22.85 -11.93
C PRO A 110 -12.71 -22.79 -12.97
N GLN A 111 -13.79 -23.53 -12.75
CA GLN A 111 -14.98 -23.48 -13.60
C GLN A 111 -15.74 -22.15 -13.46
N GLY A 112 -15.83 -21.62 -12.25
CA GLY A 112 -16.41 -20.29 -12.00
C GLY A 112 -15.62 -19.16 -12.67
N ARG A 113 -14.29 -19.31 -12.80
CA ARG A 113 -13.44 -18.35 -13.55
C ARG A 113 -13.73 -18.38 -15.04
N LEU A 114 -13.96 -19.56 -15.62
CA LEU A 114 -14.36 -19.71 -17.02
C LEU A 114 -15.74 -19.07 -17.28
N ASP A 115 -16.72 -19.35 -16.43
CA ASP A 115 -18.05 -18.76 -16.55
C ASP A 115 -18.00 -17.23 -16.37
N LEU A 116 -17.20 -16.73 -15.41
CA LEU A 116 -16.98 -15.29 -15.26
C LEU A 116 -16.30 -14.67 -16.49
N ALA A 117 -15.28 -15.32 -17.05
CA ALA A 117 -14.58 -14.85 -18.24
C ALA A 117 -15.53 -14.71 -19.43
N LEU A 118 -16.36 -15.73 -19.65
CA LEU A 118 -17.37 -15.72 -20.71
C LEU A 118 -18.46 -14.66 -20.45
N LYS A 119 -18.85 -14.44 -19.19
CA LYS A 119 -19.80 -13.38 -18.81
C LYS A 119 -19.25 -11.97 -19.06
N ARG A 120 -17.99 -11.69 -18.69
CA ARG A 120 -17.34 -10.39 -18.93
C ARG A 120 -17.06 -10.14 -20.41
N HIS A 121 -16.77 -11.19 -21.17
CA HIS A 121 -16.49 -11.09 -22.59
C HIS A 121 -17.52 -11.88 -23.43
N PRO A 122 -18.73 -11.32 -23.64
CA PRO A 122 -19.78 -12.01 -24.39
C PRO A 122 -19.36 -12.32 -25.83
N GLY A 123 -18.45 -11.54 -26.44
CA GLY A 123 -17.93 -11.80 -27.77
C GLY A 123 -17.24 -13.17 -27.93
N LEU A 124 -16.62 -13.69 -26.86
CA LEU A 124 -16.01 -15.02 -26.88
C LEU A 124 -17.06 -16.14 -26.84
N ARG A 125 -18.26 -15.87 -26.31
CA ARG A 125 -19.36 -16.84 -26.24
C ARG A 125 -19.93 -17.15 -27.61
N PHE A 126 -20.07 -16.14 -28.47
CA PHE A 126 -20.68 -16.28 -29.80
C PHE A 126 -19.76 -16.97 -30.83
N GLY A 127 -18.44 -16.95 -30.63
CA GLY A 127 -17.47 -17.68 -31.45
C GLY A 127 -17.19 -19.11 -30.99
N SER A 128 -17.72 -19.52 -29.83
CA SER A 128 -17.49 -20.82 -29.21
C SER A 128 -18.45 -21.88 -29.77
N PHE A 129 -18.45 -22.07 -31.09
CA PHE A 129 -19.09 -23.24 -31.72
C PHE A 129 -18.22 -24.47 -31.43
N TRP A 130 -18.82 -25.67 -31.44
CA TRP A 130 -18.28 -26.98 -30.98
C TRP A 130 -16.77 -27.27 -31.22
N PHE A 131 -16.15 -26.65 -32.23
CA PHE A 131 -14.75 -26.81 -32.61
C PHE A 131 -13.83 -25.59 -32.33
N LEU A 132 -14.37 -24.41 -32.02
CA LEU A 132 -13.64 -23.17 -31.66
C LEU A 132 -13.87 -22.80 -30.18
N ARG A 133 -13.62 -23.73 -29.25
CA ARG A 133 -13.74 -23.40 -27.81
C ARG A 133 -12.77 -22.27 -27.45
N ASN A 134 -13.32 -21.08 -27.18
CA ASN A 134 -12.57 -19.87 -26.82
C ASN A 134 -12.22 -19.79 -25.32
N ASP A 135 -12.31 -20.91 -24.60
CA ASP A 135 -12.14 -21.00 -23.15
C ASP A 135 -10.75 -20.50 -22.69
N GLY A 136 -9.70 -20.87 -23.43
CA GLY A 136 -8.33 -20.45 -23.12
C GLY A 136 -8.10 -18.95 -23.32
N TRP A 137 -8.68 -18.38 -24.38
CA TRP A 137 -8.59 -16.93 -24.62
C TRP A 137 -9.38 -16.15 -23.56
N GLY A 138 -10.55 -16.67 -23.15
CA GLY A 138 -11.34 -16.08 -22.07
C GLY A 138 -10.59 -16.06 -20.75
N LEU A 139 -9.92 -17.16 -20.38
CA LEU A 139 -9.08 -17.19 -19.18
C LEU A 139 -7.91 -16.22 -19.27
N ALA A 140 -7.24 -16.14 -20.41
CA ALA A 140 -6.11 -15.23 -20.60
C ALA A 140 -6.53 -13.76 -20.48
N MET A 141 -7.67 -13.37 -21.06
CA MET A 141 -8.20 -12.01 -20.92
C MET A 141 -8.60 -11.71 -19.46
N LEU A 142 -9.29 -12.64 -18.80
CA LEU A 142 -9.67 -12.48 -17.39
C LEU A 142 -8.45 -12.42 -16.48
N GLU A 143 -7.39 -13.18 -16.75
CA GLU A 143 -6.15 -13.13 -15.99
C GLU A 143 -5.43 -11.78 -16.15
N GLU A 144 -5.42 -11.23 -17.36
CA GLU A 144 -4.89 -9.89 -17.61
C GLU A 144 -5.71 -8.81 -16.89
N GLU A 145 -7.04 -8.87 -16.92
CA GLU A 145 -7.90 -7.96 -16.15
C GLU A 145 -7.59 -8.05 -14.65
N GLN A 146 -7.51 -9.26 -14.12
CA GLN A 146 -7.18 -9.49 -12.72
C GLN A 146 -5.78 -8.97 -12.38
N ARG A 147 -4.82 -9.04 -13.31
CA ARG A 147 -3.49 -8.43 -13.16
C ARG A 147 -3.58 -6.91 -13.12
N LEU A 148 -4.30 -6.28 -14.04
CA LEU A 148 -4.50 -4.83 -14.09
C LEU A 148 -5.16 -4.30 -12.82
N GLU A 149 -6.22 -4.97 -12.35
CA GLU A 149 -6.88 -4.65 -11.09
C GLU A 149 -5.90 -4.73 -9.89
N ARG A 150 -5.07 -5.79 -9.79
CA ARG A 150 -4.05 -5.92 -8.73
C ARG A 150 -3.04 -4.77 -8.76
N ASN A 151 -2.61 -4.41 -9.96
CA ASN A 151 -1.65 -3.33 -10.19
C ASN A 151 -2.25 -1.96 -9.82
N ALA A 152 -3.52 -1.73 -10.12
CA ALA A 152 -4.25 -0.53 -9.72
C ALA A 152 -4.37 -0.43 -8.20
N GLU A 153 -4.82 -1.50 -7.53
CA GLU A 153 -4.92 -1.55 -6.07
C GLU A 153 -3.58 -1.35 -5.37
N PHE A 154 -2.52 -1.94 -5.93
CA PHE A 154 -1.17 -1.76 -5.41
C PHE A 154 -0.70 -0.31 -5.57
N ASN A 155 -1.00 0.33 -6.71
CA ASN A 155 -0.69 1.74 -6.93
C ASN A 155 -1.45 2.65 -5.95
N ASP A 156 -2.73 2.38 -5.71
CA ASP A 156 -3.52 3.10 -4.71
C ASP A 156 -2.94 2.94 -3.30
N LEU A 157 -2.52 1.73 -2.93
CA LEU A 157 -1.87 1.45 -1.66
C LEU A 157 -0.55 2.21 -1.50
N VAL A 158 0.29 2.23 -2.54
CA VAL A 158 1.52 3.03 -2.56
C VAL A 158 1.20 4.52 -2.47
N GLY A 159 0.15 4.99 -3.16
CA GLY A 159 -0.34 6.36 -3.07
C GLY A 159 -0.70 6.74 -1.63
N LEU A 160 -1.48 5.90 -0.95
CA LEU A 160 -1.82 6.08 0.47
C LEU A 160 -0.58 6.05 1.36
N MET A 161 0.34 5.13 1.12
CA MET A 161 1.60 5.01 1.86
C MET A 161 2.51 6.23 1.68
N THR A 162 2.49 6.88 0.51
CA THR A 162 3.25 8.13 0.31
C THR A 162 2.67 9.30 1.10
N ILE A 163 1.36 9.29 1.38
CA ILE A 163 0.69 10.31 2.20
C ILE A 163 1.00 10.09 3.68
N THR A 164 1.02 8.85 4.15
CA THR A 164 1.34 8.53 5.55
C THR A 164 2.83 8.67 5.85
N ASP A 165 3.69 8.12 4.97
CA ASP A 165 5.14 8.07 5.14
C ASP A 165 5.89 8.34 3.81
N PRO A 166 6.34 9.59 3.58
CA PRO A 166 6.87 9.98 2.27
C PRO A 166 8.17 9.26 1.88
N LYS A 167 9.01 8.89 2.85
CA LYS A 167 10.26 8.14 2.59
C LYS A 167 9.98 6.68 2.19
N ALA A 168 9.12 6.00 2.94
CA ALA A 168 8.80 4.60 2.72
C ALA A 168 7.94 4.42 1.45
N GLY A 169 6.94 5.29 1.23
CA GLY A 169 6.14 5.30 0.01
C GLY A 169 6.96 5.63 -1.25
N GLY A 170 7.94 6.54 -1.13
CA GLY A 170 8.86 6.85 -2.24
C GLY A 170 9.74 5.67 -2.67
N ALA A 171 10.18 4.84 -1.71
CA ALA A 171 10.91 3.59 -2.00
C ALA A 171 9.99 2.53 -2.62
N ALA A 172 8.83 2.28 -2.01
CA ALA A 172 7.83 1.33 -2.50
C ALA A 172 7.35 1.67 -3.93
N LYS A 173 7.23 2.96 -4.26
CA LYS A 173 6.91 3.42 -5.61
C LYS A 173 8.01 3.11 -6.64
N LYS A 174 9.28 3.19 -6.26
CA LYS A 174 10.40 2.84 -7.16
C LYS A 174 10.49 1.34 -7.40
N GLU A 175 10.28 0.54 -6.36
CA GLU A 175 10.36 -0.92 -6.43
C GLU A 175 9.19 -1.54 -7.19
N SER A 176 8.03 -0.90 -7.18
CA SER A 176 6.82 -1.39 -7.85
C SER A 176 6.62 -0.94 -9.30
N GLN A 177 7.16 0.22 -9.70
CA GLN A 177 7.16 0.63 -11.11
C GLN A 177 7.57 -0.49 -12.09
N PRO A 178 8.63 -1.28 -11.85
CA PRO A 178 9.00 -2.36 -12.77
C PRO A 178 8.01 -3.54 -12.83
N THR A 179 7.17 -3.75 -11.80
CA THR A 179 6.17 -4.83 -11.81
C THR A 179 4.85 -4.40 -12.48
N LEU A 180 4.56 -3.10 -12.47
CA LEU A 180 3.40 -2.52 -13.15
C LEU A 180 3.55 -2.56 -14.67
N LEU A 181 4.78 -2.32 -15.16
CA LEU A 181 5.10 -2.36 -16.58
C LEU A 181 5.07 -3.80 -17.10
N ARG A 182 4.35 -4.01 -18.21
CA ARG A 182 4.39 -5.28 -18.95
C ARG A 182 5.80 -5.42 -19.55
N ARG A 183 6.61 -6.32 -18.97
CA ARG A 183 7.98 -6.60 -19.48
C ARG A 183 8.00 -7.39 -20.78
N ASP A 184 6.87 -8.02 -21.11
CA ASP A 184 6.75 -8.91 -22.26
C ASP A 184 6.16 -8.12 -23.43
N GLY A 185 7.04 -7.40 -24.10
CA GLY A 185 6.76 -6.60 -25.30
C GLY A 185 7.93 -6.72 -26.28
N LEU A 186 8.24 -7.96 -26.66
CA LEU A 186 9.09 -8.35 -27.79
C LEU A 186 8.43 -9.55 -28.47
#